data_AF-A0A2V2E886-F1
#
_entry.id   AF-A0A2V2E886-F1
#
_cell.length_a   1.000
_cell.length_b   1.000
_cell.length_c   1.000
_cell.angle_alpha   90.00
_cell.angle_beta   90.00
_cell.angle_gamma   90.00
#
_symmetry.space_group_name_H-M   'P 1'
#
loop_
_entity.id
_entity.type
_entity.pdbx_description
1 polymer ?
#
loop_
_entity_poly.entity_id
_entity_poly.type
_entity_poly.pdbx_seq_one_letter_code
_entity_poly.pdbx_strand_id
1 'polypeptide(L)'
;MSYLSIHPEYEKLQQEVNDLRLELSDLIFKKDELLLHECKNIEADYMIKISSLEYKVFELQVKIFRIKRKIELVQAKVNNQEVIVLPLIENQLDEEYREYEENLRSKINIINNALHLRQCPTFTDDETAELKSLYKTVVKTLHPDLNPNITDEQQQLFLNAVDAYENGDLITMKTIVLLIEQVVPDVNSEDGIKQLLHKKEMLIHQIAFIQSDLDKIKISFPYNQIEFLKDTTAIEARKTELNGLLVEYKEFYAYYEKQLSKILGQV
;
A
#
# COMPACT_ATOMS: atom_id res chain seq x y z
N MET A 1 34.59 -37.05 -35.09
CA MET A 1 34.04 -36.21 -34.01
C MET A 1 33.84 -34.82 -34.58
N SER A 2 32.59 -34.48 -34.92
CA SER A 2 32.24 -33.16 -35.47
C SER A 2 32.07 -32.21 -34.29
N TYR A 3 32.95 -31.22 -34.19
CA TYR A 3 32.72 -30.06 -33.34
C TYR A 3 31.63 -29.23 -34.02
N LEU A 4 30.42 -29.25 -33.45
CA LEU A 4 29.36 -28.32 -33.82
C LEU A 4 29.81 -26.95 -33.31
N SER A 5 30.40 -26.11 -34.17
CA SER A 5 30.64 -24.70 -33.83
C SER A 5 29.29 -24.02 -33.67
N ILE A 6 28.96 -23.65 -32.44
CA ILE A 6 27.82 -22.79 -32.14
C ILE A 6 28.04 -21.46 -32.88
N HIS A 7 27.03 -20.99 -33.61
CA HIS A 7 27.14 -19.78 -34.40
C HIS A 7 27.29 -18.57 -33.46
N PRO A 8 28.25 -17.63 -33.68
CA PRO A 8 28.48 -16.49 -32.78
C PRO A 8 27.25 -15.64 -32.47
N GLU A 9 26.30 -15.55 -33.42
CA GLU A 9 25.04 -14.83 -33.20
C GLU A 9 24.11 -15.51 -32.19
N TYR A 10 24.18 -16.84 -32.06
CA TYR A 10 23.40 -17.60 -31.08
C TYR A 10 23.91 -17.35 -29.66
N GLU A 11 25.22 -17.40 -29.46
CA GLU A 11 25.85 -17.11 -28.15
C GLU A 11 25.53 -15.68 -27.70
N LYS A 12 25.62 -14.70 -28.62
CA LYS A 12 25.25 -13.32 -28.33
C LYS A 12 23.79 -13.17 -27.93
N LEU A 13 22.88 -13.83 -28.65
CA LEU A 13 21.45 -13.76 -28.35
C LEU A 13 21.11 -14.43 -27.00
N GLN A 14 21.76 -15.55 -26.67
CA GLN A 14 21.63 -16.17 -25.34
C GLN A 14 22.11 -15.24 -24.23
N GLN A 15 23.25 -14.56 -24.43
CA GLN A 15 23.77 -13.60 -23.47
C GLN A 15 22.78 -12.44 -23.28
N GLU A 16 22.27 -11.84 -24.36
CA GLU A 16 21.29 -10.76 -24.27
C GLU A 16 20.01 -11.18 -23.53
N VAL A 17 19.50 -12.39 -23.76
CA VAL A 17 18.35 -12.92 -23.04
C VAL A 17 18.66 -13.11 -21.55
N ASN A 18 19.86 -13.61 -21.22
CA ASN A 18 20.27 -13.77 -19.83
C ASN A 18 20.42 -12.44 -19.10
N ASP A 19 21.00 -11.43 -19.75
CA ASP A 19 21.13 -10.07 -19.20
C ASP A 19 19.75 -9.46 -18.92
N LEU A 20 18.78 -9.63 -19.84
CA LEU A 20 17.40 -9.19 -19.65
C LEU A 20 16.68 -9.95 -18.52
N ARG A 21 16.92 -11.26 -18.37
CA ARG A 21 16.37 -12.04 -17.24
C ARG A 21 16.89 -11.52 -15.90
N LEU A 22 18.18 -11.18 -15.82
CA LEU A 22 18.78 -10.60 -14.62
C LEU A 22 18.18 -9.22 -14.31
N GLU A 23 18.07 -8.35 -15.32
CA GLU A 23 17.46 -7.03 -15.16
C GLU A 23 16.00 -7.15 -14.67
N LEU A 24 15.20 -7.99 -15.32
CA LEU A 24 13.80 -8.20 -14.95
C LEU A 24 13.68 -8.73 -13.51
N SER A 25 14.51 -9.70 -13.12
CA SER A 25 14.52 -10.22 -11.75
C SER A 25 14.84 -9.13 -10.72
N ASP A 26 15.80 -8.25 -11.01
CA ASP A 26 16.15 -7.16 -10.11
C ASP A 26 15.04 -6.12 -10.01
N LEU A 27 14.33 -5.85 -11.12
CA LEU A 27 13.20 -4.92 -11.13
C LEU A 27 11.98 -5.47 -10.38
N ILE A 28 11.66 -6.74 -10.54
CA ILE A 28 10.59 -7.42 -9.77
C ILE A 28 10.92 -7.33 -8.28
N PHE A 29 12.14 -7.72 -7.88
CA PHE A 29 12.57 -7.63 -6.49
C PHE A 29 12.44 -6.20 -5.94
N LYS A 30 12.90 -5.19 -6.69
CA LYS A 30 12.79 -3.77 -6.29
C LYS A 30 11.34 -3.35 -6.12
N LYS A 31 10.44 -3.80 -6.99
CA LYS A 31 9.00 -3.51 -6.90
C LYS A 31 8.41 -4.12 -5.64
N ASP A 32 8.76 -5.37 -5.32
CA ASP A 32 8.27 -6.05 -4.12
C ASP A 32 8.84 -5.44 -2.85
N GLU A 33 10.14 -5.12 -2.80
CA GLU A 33 10.76 -4.41 -1.68
C GLU A 33 10.09 -3.05 -1.43
N LEU A 34 9.82 -2.32 -2.52
CA LEU A 34 9.14 -1.04 -2.49
C LEU A 34 7.72 -1.19 -1.91
N LEU A 35 6.92 -2.13 -2.41
CA LEU A 35 5.52 -2.28 -2.02
C LEU A 35 5.34 -2.91 -0.63
N LEU A 36 6.08 -3.99 -0.36
CA LEU A 36 5.86 -4.83 0.81
C LEU A 36 6.54 -4.27 2.06
N HIS A 37 7.64 -3.51 1.91
CA HIS A 37 8.38 -2.95 3.05
C HIS A 37 8.45 -1.43 3.02
N GLU A 38 9.02 -0.81 1.97
CA GLU A 38 9.28 0.65 2.00
C GLU A 38 7.99 1.46 2.10
N CYS A 39 7.02 1.22 1.20
CA CYS A 39 5.75 1.90 1.19
C CYS A 39 4.99 1.73 2.51
N LYS A 40 4.99 0.52 3.08
CA LYS A 40 4.34 0.28 4.38
C LYS A 40 4.99 1.04 5.52
N ASN A 41 6.32 1.13 5.52
CA ASN A 41 7.05 1.90 6.52
C ASN A 41 6.78 3.41 6.38
N ILE A 42 6.75 3.92 5.14
CA ILE A 42 6.43 5.32 4.83
C ILE A 42 4.98 5.63 5.26
N GLU A 43 4.04 4.75 4.90
CA GLU A 43 2.64 4.89 5.30
C GLU A 43 2.51 4.90 6.82
N ALA A 44 3.10 3.93 7.52
CA ALA A 44 3.02 3.85 8.97
C ALA A 44 3.61 5.10 9.65
N ASP A 45 4.74 5.61 9.17
CA ASP A 45 5.34 6.83 9.71
C ASP A 45 4.46 8.06 9.46
N TYR A 46 3.85 8.18 8.28
CA TYR A 46 2.86 9.21 7.99
C TYR A 46 1.64 9.13 8.92
N MET A 47 1.08 7.93 9.08
CA MET A 47 -0.09 7.70 9.92
C MET A 47 0.15 8.12 11.36
N ILE A 48 1.33 7.79 11.90
CA ILE A 48 1.72 8.12 13.27
C ILE A 48 1.99 9.61 13.42
N LYS A 49 2.72 10.23 12.48
CA LYS A 49 3.14 11.63 12.61
C LYS A 49 2.02 12.64 12.35
N ILE A 50 1.14 12.35 11.39
CA ILE A 50 0.17 13.34 10.85
C ILE A 50 -1.27 12.84 10.91
N SER A 51 -1.55 11.61 10.48
CA SER A 51 -2.94 11.20 10.22
C SER A 51 -3.84 11.15 11.46
N SER A 52 -3.29 11.01 12.67
CA SER A 52 -4.08 11.13 13.90
C SER A 52 -4.70 12.53 14.08
N LEU A 53 -4.03 13.59 13.62
CA LEU A 53 -4.57 14.95 13.62
C LEU A 53 -5.54 15.16 12.45
N GLU A 54 -5.21 14.67 11.26
CA GLU A 54 -6.12 14.75 10.10
C GLU A 54 -7.44 14.02 10.36
N TYR A 55 -7.37 12.84 11.01
CA TYR A 55 -8.54 12.11 11.50
C TYR A 55 -9.39 13.00 12.41
N LYS A 56 -8.78 13.65 13.41
CA LYS A 56 -9.52 14.51 14.35
C LYS A 56 -10.14 15.72 13.66
N VAL A 57 -9.44 16.32 12.69
CA VAL A 57 -9.97 17.45 11.90
C VAL A 57 -11.18 16.99 11.11
N PHE A 58 -11.08 15.86 10.41
CA PHE A 58 -12.17 15.31 9.63
C PHE A 58 -13.36 14.86 10.50
N GLU A 59 -13.11 14.20 11.63
CA GLU A 59 -14.14 13.80 12.58
C GLU A 59 -14.95 15.02 13.06
N LEU A 60 -14.26 16.10 13.40
CA LEU A 60 -14.90 17.31 13.87
C LEU A 60 -15.63 18.06 12.74
N GLN A 61 -15.10 18.04 11.53
CA GLN A 61 -15.77 18.56 10.35
C GLN A 61 -17.10 17.84 10.09
N VAL A 62 -17.12 16.51 10.18
CA VAL A 62 -18.35 15.70 10.05
C VAL A 62 -19.35 16.07 11.15
N LYS A 63 -18.89 16.23 12.40
CA LYS A 63 -19.74 16.69 13.52
C LYS A 63 -20.36 18.07 13.24
N ILE A 64 -19.59 19.01 12.69
CA ILE A 64 -20.08 20.34 12.30
C ILE A 64 -21.15 20.23 11.20
N PHE A 65 -20.92 19.43 10.17
CA PHE A 65 -21.91 19.25 9.10
C PHE A 65 -23.20 18.63 9.64
N ARG A 66 -23.08 17.58 10.45
CA ARG A 66 -24.23 16.90 11.06
C ARG A 66 -25.04 17.85 11.94
N ILE A 67 -24.41 18.69 12.76
CA ILE A 67 -25.15 19.63 13.61
C ILE A 67 -25.79 20.77 12.82
N LYS A 68 -25.14 21.28 11.77
CA LYS A 68 -25.74 22.27 10.86
C LYS A 68 -26.99 21.68 10.21
N ARG A 69 -26.90 20.45 9.71
CA ARG A 69 -28.01 19.74 9.11
C ARG A 69 -29.15 19.50 10.11
N LYS A 70 -28.82 19.15 11.35
CA LYS A 70 -29.80 19.03 12.45
C LYS A 70 -30.54 20.35 12.71
N ILE A 71 -29.82 21.48 12.74
CA ILE A 71 -30.41 22.81 12.91
C ILE A 71 -31.40 23.11 11.78
N GLU A 72 -31.03 22.83 10.52
CA GLU A 72 -31.92 23.02 9.38
C GLU A 72 -33.23 22.22 9.52
N LEU A 73 -33.13 20.93 9.89
CA LEU A 73 -34.30 20.06 10.07
C LEU A 73 -35.19 20.54 11.22
N VAL A 74 -34.60 20.93 12.34
CA VAL A 74 -35.35 21.48 13.49
C VAL A 74 -36.02 22.80 13.11
N GLN A 75 -35.29 23.72 12.48
CA GLN A 75 -35.84 25.02 12.08
C GLN A 75 -36.98 24.88 11.07
N ALA A 76 -36.87 23.93 10.12
CA ALA A 76 -37.95 23.64 9.18
C ALA A 76 -39.24 23.20 9.89
N LYS A 77 -39.12 22.31 10.90
CA LYS A 77 -40.26 21.89 11.72
C LYS A 77 -40.87 23.05 12.51
N VAL A 78 -40.04 23.90 13.11
CA VAL A 78 -40.50 25.11 13.82
C VAL A 78 -41.27 26.04 12.88
N ASN A 79 -40.71 26.32 11.70
CA ASN A 79 -41.32 27.23 10.73
C ASN A 79 -42.69 26.71 10.23
N ASN A 80 -42.84 25.39 10.13
CA ASN A 80 -44.09 24.74 9.75
C ASN A 80 -45.04 24.48 10.93
N GLN A 81 -44.68 24.89 12.15
CA GLN A 81 -45.44 24.63 13.39
C GLN A 81 -45.68 23.13 13.65
N GLU A 82 -44.75 22.28 13.22
CA GLU A 82 -44.80 20.83 13.42
C GLU A 82 -44.16 20.42 14.75
N VAL A 83 -44.62 19.32 15.33
CA VAL A 83 -44.01 18.75 16.54
C VAL A 83 -42.60 18.24 16.22
N ILE A 84 -41.62 18.68 17.01
CA ILE A 84 -40.23 18.24 16.87
C ILE A 84 -40.06 16.88 17.54
N VAL A 85 -39.83 15.84 16.74
CA VAL A 85 -39.50 14.50 17.24
C VAL A 85 -38.01 14.24 17.02
N LEU A 86 -37.18 14.60 18.00
CA LEU A 86 -35.72 14.51 17.91
C LEU A 86 -35.23 13.11 17.50
N PRO A 87 -35.74 11.98 18.03
CA PRO A 87 -35.28 10.65 17.60
C PRO A 87 -35.43 10.38 16.10
N LEU A 88 -36.48 10.91 15.45
CA LEU A 88 -36.67 10.75 14.01
C LEU A 88 -35.66 11.57 13.21
N ILE A 89 -35.33 12.77 13.69
CA ILE A 89 -34.28 13.61 13.10
C ILE A 89 -32.92 12.93 13.23
N GLU A 90 -32.61 12.36 14.39
CA GLU A 90 -31.34 11.63 14.58
C GLU A 90 -31.24 10.42 13.65
N ASN A 91 -32.28 9.60 13.53
CA ASN A 91 -32.27 8.46 12.61
C ASN A 91 -32.06 8.87 11.15
N GLN A 92 -32.65 10.00 10.72
CA GLN A 92 -32.42 10.53 9.38
C GLN A 92 -30.96 10.96 9.21
N LEU A 93 -30.38 11.65 10.20
CA LEU A 93 -28.98 12.07 10.16
C LEU A 93 -28.02 10.87 10.16
N ASP A 94 -28.33 9.80 10.88
CA ASP A 94 -27.50 8.59 10.92
C ASP A 94 -27.45 7.90 9.54
N GLU A 95 -28.55 7.93 8.78
CA GLU A 95 -28.57 7.47 7.39
C GLU A 95 -27.78 8.44 6.48
N GLU A 96 -28.04 9.75 6.57
CA GLU A 96 -27.38 10.77 5.73
C GLU A 96 -25.85 10.77 5.92
N TYR A 97 -25.36 10.42 7.11
CA TYR A 97 -23.93 10.49 7.47
C TYR A 97 -23.24 9.12 7.61
N ARG A 98 -23.90 8.00 7.28
CA ARG A 98 -23.34 6.65 7.43
C ARG A 98 -21.97 6.47 6.75
N GLU A 99 -21.85 6.90 5.50
CA GLU A 99 -20.58 6.75 4.74
C GLU A 99 -19.42 7.49 5.41
N TYR A 100 -19.69 8.64 6.04
CA TYR A 100 -18.67 9.40 6.78
C TYR A 100 -18.23 8.64 8.03
N GLU A 101 -19.15 7.99 8.75
CA GLU A 101 -18.81 7.17 9.91
C GLU A 101 -18.00 5.93 9.53
N GLU A 102 -18.37 5.27 8.43
CA GLU A 102 -17.61 4.12 7.90
C GLU A 102 -16.18 4.54 7.51
N ASN A 103 -16.04 5.70 6.86
CA ASN A 103 -14.73 6.25 6.53
C ASN A 103 -13.88 6.53 7.79
N LEU A 104 -14.47 7.15 8.82
CA LEU A 104 -13.80 7.38 10.10
C LEU A 104 -13.34 6.07 10.75
N ARG A 105 -14.20 5.03 10.77
CA ARG A 105 -13.85 3.70 11.30
C ARG A 105 -12.70 3.07 10.51
N SER A 106 -12.72 3.15 9.19
CA SER A 106 -11.65 2.66 8.32
C SER A 106 -10.32 3.36 8.63
N LYS A 107 -10.32 4.70 8.76
CA LYS A 107 -9.12 5.47 9.13
C LYS A 107 -8.54 5.08 10.49
N ILE A 108 -9.39 4.84 11.50
CA ILE A 108 -8.93 4.34 12.81
C ILE A 108 -8.23 3.00 12.67
N ASN A 109 -8.80 2.07 11.90
CA ASN A 109 -8.21 0.75 11.69
C ASN A 109 -6.83 0.86 11.03
N ILE A 110 -6.68 1.72 10.02
CA ILE A 110 -5.39 1.98 9.35
C ILE A 110 -4.37 2.52 10.36
N ILE A 111 -4.74 3.50 11.18
CA ILE A 111 -3.85 4.07 12.21
C ILE A 111 -3.45 3.00 13.24
N ASN A 112 -4.38 2.15 13.69
CA ASN A 112 -4.09 1.08 14.63
C ASN A 112 -3.14 0.04 14.04
N ASN A 113 -3.33 -0.33 12.78
CA ASN A 113 -2.43 -1.25 12.07
C ASN A 113 -1.02 -0.67 11.96
N ALA A 114 -0.88 0.62 11.64
CA ALA A 114 0.40 1.31 11.61
C ALA A 114 1.11 1.31 12.98
N LEU A 115 0.35 1.52 14.07
CA LEU A 115 0.88 1.45 15.43
C LEU A 115 1.35 0.04 15.80
N HIS A 116 0.59 -0.98 15.43
CA HIS A 116 0.95 -2.38 15.66
C HIS A 116 2.24 -2.76 14.90
N LEU A 117 2.34 -2.38 13.62
CA LEU A 117 3.52 -2.64 12.79
C LEU A 117 4.80 -2.10 13.46
N ARG A 118 4.75 -0.90 14.03
CA ARG A 118 5.91 -0.27 14.70
C ARG A 118 6.31 -0.96 16.01
N GLN A 119 5.40 -1.72 16.63
CA GLN A 119 5.67 -2.45 17.86
C GLN A 119 6.24 -3.85 17.59
N CYS A 120 6.15 -4.35 16.36
CA CYS A 120 6.71 -5.65 16.00
C CYS A 120 8.25 -5.61 16.08
N PRO A 121 8.88 -6.70 16.55
CA PRO A 121 10.33 -6.80 16.56
C PRO A 121 10.90 -6.61 15.16
N THR A 122 11.89 -5.73 15.02
CA THR A 122 12.64 -5.58 13.77
C THR A 122 13.75 -6.61 13.74
N PHE A 123 13.94 -7.23 12.58
CA PHE A 123 15.11 -8.06 12.31
C PHE A 123 16.40 -7.26 12.47
N THR A 124 17.49 -7.96 12.79
CA THR A 124 18.83 -7.40 12.67
C THR A 124 19.15 -7.09 11.21
N ASP A 125 20.15 -6.23 10.97
CA ASP A 125 20.61 -5.90 9.62
C ASP A 125 21.06 -7.16 8.86
N ASP A 126 21.70 -8.11 9.56
CA ASP A 126 22.16 -9.39 8.99
C ASP A 126 21.00 -10.30 8.58
N GLU A 127 19.98 -10.45 9.44
CA GLU A 127 18.79 -11.25 9.13
C GLU A 127 17.98 -10.63 7.98
N THR A 128 17.91 -9.30 7.93
CA THR A 128 17.25 -8.57 6.83
C THR A 128 17.98 -8.78 5.51
N ALA A 129 19.32 -8.72 5.53
CA ALA A 129 20.13 -8.98 4.35
C ALA A 129 19.99 -10.43 3.87
N GLU A 130 19.96 -11.39 4.79
CA GLU A 130 19.74 -12.80 4.49
C GLU A 130 18.36 -13.02 3.85
N LEU A 131 17.30 -12.48 4.45
CA LEU A 131 15.93 -12.58 3.93
C LEU A 131 15.83 -12.03 2.50
N LYS A 132 16.40 -10.86 2.23
CA LYS A 132 16.42 -10.26 0.90
C LYS A 132 17.17 -11.13 -0.11
N SER A 133 18.29 -11.71 0.29
CA SER A 133 19.06 -12.61 -0.56
C SER A 133 18.27 -13.86 -0.94
N LEU A 134 17.63 -14.50 0.05
CA LEU A 134 16.79 -15.68 -0.15
C LEU A 134 15.58 -15.37 -1.04
N TYR A 135 14.90 -14.23 -0.80
CA TYR A 135 13.77 -13.82 -1.62
C TYR A 135 14.16 -13.56 -3.08
N LYS A 136 15.32 -12.93 -3.34
CA LYS A 136 15.84 -12.78 -4.71
C LYS A 136 16.02 -14.14 -5.41
N THR A 137 16.51 -15.16 -4.69
CA THR A 137 16.61 -16.51 -5.24
C THR A 137 15.24 -17.07 -5.60
N VAL A 138 14.24 -16.90 -4.73
CA VAL A 138 12.87 -17.34 -5.01
C VAL A 138 12.28 -16.62 -6.22
N VAL A 139 12.41 -15.30 -6.33
CA VAL A 139 11.95 -14.53 -7.50
C VAL A 139 12.59 -15.07 -8.78
N LYS A 140 13.91 -15.28 -8.79
CA LYS A 140 14.64 -15.81 -9.96
C LYS A 140 14.12 -17.18 -10.41
N THR A 141 13.77 -18.04 -9.46
CA THR A 141 13.42 -19.44 -9.74
C THR A 141 11.93 -19.65 -9.99
N LEU A 142 11.05 -18.92 -9.31
CA LEU A 142 9.61 -19.20 -9.30
C LEU A 142 8.74 -18.08 -9.86
N HIS A 143 9.26 -16.90 -10.17
CA HIS A 143 8.39 -15.82 -10.66
C HIS A 143 7.84 -16.16 -12.07
N PRO A 144 6.51 -16.06 -12.31
CA PRO A 144 5.88 -16.41 -13.58
C PRO A 144 6.44 -15.68 -14.80
N ASP A 145 6.77 -14.39 -14.66
CA ASP A 145 7.35 -13.60 -15.77
C ASP A 145 8.74 -14.09 -16.19
N LEU A 146 9.51 -14.68 -15.27
CA LEU A 146 10.82 -15.25 -15.54
C LEU A 146 10.73 -16.73 -15.96
N ASN A 147 9.74 -17.44 -15.42
CA ASN A 147 9.56 -18.88 -15.55
C ASN A 147 8.08 -19.18 -15.87
N PRO A 148 7.66 -19.04 -17.14
CA PRO A 148 6.25 -19.12 -17.53
C PRO A 148 5.64 -20.54 -17.43
N ASN A 149 6.46 -21.57 -17.20
CA ASN A 149 6.04 -22.98 -17.16
C ASN A 149 6.10 -23.57 -15.75
N ILE A 150 5.98 -22.74 -14.70
CA ILE A 150 5.89 -23.24 -13.32
C ILE A 150 4.59 -24.01 -13.09
N THR A 151 4.62 -25.00 -12.20
CA THR A 151 3.43 -25.75 -11.77
C THR A 151 2.59 -24.94 -10.77
N ASP A 152 1.34 -25.35 -10.56
CA ASP A 152 0.47 -24.74 -9.54
C ASP A 152 1.10 -24.81 -8.13
N GLU A 153 1.79 -25.91 -7.80
CA GLU A 153 2.51 -26.08 -6.54
C GLU A 153 3.67 -25.09 -6.39
N GLN A 154 4.43 -24.87 -7.47
CA GLN A 154 5.50 -23.87 -7.52
C GLN A 154 4.95 -22.45 -7.42
N GLN A 155 3.80 -22.17 -8.03
CA GLN A 155 3.13 -20.89 -7.89
C GLN A 155 2.69 -20.66 -6.43
N GLN A 156 2.14 -21.67 -5.75
CA GLN A 156 1.81 -21.57 -4.33
C GLN A 156 3.06 -21.36 -3.46
N LEU A 157 4.17 -22.02 -3.76
CA LEU A 157 5.45 -21.76 -3.08
C LEU A 157 5.91 -20.32 -3.25
N PHE A 158 5.74 -19.74 -4.45
CA PHE A 158 6.04 -18.33 -4.68
C PHE A 158 5.14 -17.40 -3.85
N LEU A 159 3.83 -17.64 -3.81
CA LEU A 159 2.90 -16.84 -3.00
C LEU A 159 3.25 -16.90 -1.50
N ASN A 160 3.55 -18.09 -0.99
CA ASN A 160 4.01 -18.25 0.39
C ASN A 160 5.33 -17.52 0.65
N ALA A 161 6.21 -17.42 -0.36
CA ALA A 161 7.45 -16.66 -0.23
C ALA A 161 7.19 -15.15 -0.20
N VAL A 162 6.24 -14.64 -0.98
CA VAL A 162 5.79 -13.24 -0.93
C VAL A 162 5.29 -12.92 0.48
N ASP A 163 4.41 -13.76 1.03
CA ASP A 163 3.88 -13.59 2.39
C ASP A 163 4.98 -13.67 3.45
N ALA A 164 5.91 -14.63 3.31
CA ALA A 164 7.04 -14.76 4.22
C ALA A 164 7.97 -13.54 4.13
N TYR A 165 8.24 -13.01 2.94
CA TYR A 165 9.05 -11.82 2.76
C TYR A 165 8.37 -10.60 3.39
N GLU A 166 7.08 -10.41 3.12
CA GLU A 166 6.26 -9.33 3.66
C GLU A 166 6.28 -9.28 5.19
N ASN A 167 6.16 -10.45 5.84
CA ASN A 167 6.11 -10.58 7.29
C ASN A 167 7.49 -10.77 7.95
N GLY A 168 8.56 -10.84 7.16
CA GLY A 168 9.90 -11.11 7.66
C GLY A 168 10.12 -12.55 8.13
N ASP A 169 9.31 -13.52 7.72
CA ASP A 169 9.45 -14.91 8.16
C ASP A 169 10.66 -15.62 7.50
N LEU A 170 11.82 -15.46 8.12
CA LEU A 170 13.08 -16.04 7.66
C LEU A 170 13.05 -17.58 7.68
N ILE A 171 12.31 -18.20 8.60
CA ILE A 171 12.26 -19.68 8.73
C ILE A 171 11.49 -20.26 7.54
N THR A 172 10.32 -19.69 7.25
CA THR A 172 9.52 -20.08 6.09
C THR A 172 10.28 -19.82 4.80
N MET A 173 10.93 -18.65 4.67
CA MET A 173 11.75 -18.34 3.50
C MET A 173 12.87 -19.35 3.27
N LYS A 174 13.64 -19.71 4.31
CA LYS A 174 14.70 -20.74 4.24
C LYS A 174 14.16 -22.09 3.82
N THR A 175 12.99 -22.45 4.33
CA THR A 175 12.32 -23.71 3.98
C THR A 175 11.94 -23.73 2.50
N ILE A 176 11.38 -22.63 1.98
CA ILE A 176 11.01 -22.52 0.56
C ILE A 176 12.27 -22.60 -0.32
N VAL A 177 13.34 -21.89 0.04
CA VAL A 177 14.61 -21.96 -0.72
C VAL A 177 15.15 -23.40 -0.79
N LEU A 178 15.11 -24.13 0.33
CA LEU A 178 15.52 -25.53 0.37
C LEU A 178 14.65 -26.44 -0.52
N LEU A 179 13.35 -26.13 -0.65
CA LEU A 179 12.44 -26.88 -1.53
C LEU A 179 12.73 -26.59 -3.02
N ILE A 180 13.01 -25.34 -3.39
CA ILE A 180 13.28 -24.99 -4.80
C ILE A 180 14.65 -25.46 -5.28
N GLU A 181 15.66 -25.57 -4.40
CA GLU A 181 16.98 -26.10 -4.74
C GLU A 181 16.91 -27.59 -5.14
N GLN A 182 15.91 -28.32 -4.65
CA GLN A 182 15.66 -29.72 -5.04
C GLN A 182 14.95 -29.82 -6.40
N VAL A 183 14.34 -28.74 -6.87
CA VAL A 183 13.64 -28.63 -8.16
C VAL A 183 14.56 -27.93 -9.13
N VAL A 184 15.60 -28.63 -9.58
CA VAL A 184 16.54 -28.11 -10.60
C VAL A 184 15.74 -27.77 -11.87
N PRO A 185 15.74 -26.50 -12.34
CA PRO A 185 15.24 -26.21 -13.66
C PRO A 185 16.18 -26.83 -14.69
N ASP A 186 15.62 -27.43 -15.73
CA ASP A 186 16.38 -27.80 -16.93
C ASP A 186 16.79 -26.50 -17.65
N VAL A 187 17.93 -25.91 -17.24
CA VAL A 187 18.44 -24.64 -17.81
C VAL A 187 19.04 -24.85 -19.21
N ASN A 188 19.03 -26.07 -19.74
CA ASN A 188 19.56 -26.40 -21.06
C ASN A 188 18.47 -26.91 -22.01
N SER A 189 17.33 -26.23 -22.09
CA SER A 189 16.56 -26.33 -23.34
C SER A 189 17.41 -25.67 -24.42
N GLU A 190 17.86 -26.44 -25.42
CA GLU A 190 18.43 -25.90 -26.66
C GLU A 190 17.35 -25.11 -27.40
N ASP A 191 17.04 -23.91 -26.90
CA ASP A 191 16.06 -23.02 -27.51
C ASP A 191 16.54 -22.69 -28.92
N GLY A 192 15.66 -22.85 -29.89
CA GLY A 192 15.94 -22.37 -31.24
C GLY A 192 16.05 -20.84 -31.26
N ILE A 193 16.78 -20.28 -32.23
CA ILE A 193 16.94 -18.82 -32.41
C ILE A 193 15.59 -18.06 -32.35
N LYS A 194 14.53 -18.63 -32.94
CA LYS A 194 13.18 -18.05 -32.92
C LYS A 194 12.59 -17.95 -31.51
N GLN A 195 12.80 -18.96 -30.66
CA GLN A 195 12.33 -18.96 -29.27
C GLN A 195 13.10 -17.94 -28.44
N LEU A 196 14.42 -17.83 -28.64
CA LEU A 196 15.23 -16.82 -27.96
C LEU A 196 14.84 -15.39 -28.35
N LEU A 197 14.56 -15.13 -29.64
CA LEU A 197 14.07 -13.82 -30.09
C LEU A 197 12.72 -13.47 -29.44
N HIS A 198 11.79 -14.43 -29.40
CA HIS A 198 10.50 -14.21 -28.76
C HIS A 198 10.64 -13.95 -27.24
N LYS A 199 11.47 -14.74 -26.54
CA LYS A 199 11.79 -14.52 -25.12
C LYS A 199 12.38 -13.13 -24.90
N LYS A 200 13.32 -12.70 -25.75
CA LYS A 200 13.91 -11.36 -25.69
C LYS A 200 12.85 -10.26 -25.80
N GLU A 201 11.96 -10.33 -26.79
CA GLU A 201 10.89 -9.35 -26.96
C GLU A 201 9.94 -9.30 -25.76
N MET A 202 9.53 -10.47 -25.25
CA MET A 202 8.69 -10.57 -24.05
C MET A 202 9.34 -9.92 -22.82
N LEU A 203 10.62 -10.23 -22.57
CA LEU A 203 11.36 -9.67 -21.43
C LEU A 203 11.47 -8.14 -21.52
N ILE A 204 11.76 -7.59 -22.70
CA ILE A 204 11.81 -6.13 -22.92
C ILE A 204 10.45 -5.48 -22.58
N HIS A 205 9.35 -6.08 -23.02
CA HIS A 205 8.02 -5.57 -22.71
C HIS A 205 7.70 -5.62 -21.21
N GLN A 206 8.04 -6.71 -20.53
CA GLN A 206 7.85 -6.86 -19.07
C GLN A 206 8.70 -5.85 -18.29
N ILE A 207 9.97 -5.66 -18.67
CA ILE A 207 10.87 -4.66 -18.08
C ILE A 207 10.26 -3.26 -18.17
N ALA A 208 9.82 -2.86 -19.38
CA ALA A 208 9.22 -1.55 -19.59
C ALA A 208 7.93 -1.36 -18.78
N PHE A 209 7.12 -2.41 -18.65
CA PHE A 209 5.91 -2.39 -17.83
C PHE A 209 6.23 -2.19 -16.35
N ILE A 210 7.16 -2.96 -15.80
CA ILE A 210 7.55 -2.87 -14.38
C ILE A 210 8.20 -1.52 -14.08
N GLN A 211 9.02 -0.97 -14.98
CA GLN A 211 9.58 0.37 -14.84
C GLN A 211 8.48 1.43 -14.77
N SER A 212 7.48 1.35 -15.66
CA SER A 212 6.32 2.27 -15.60
C SER A 212 5.54 2.15 -14.30
N ASP A 213 5.36 0.92 -13.78
CA ASP A 213 4.71 0.70 -12.49
C ASP A 213 5.51 1.28 -11.33
N LEU A 214 6.83 1.08 -11.31
CA LEU A 214 7.72 1.67 -10.31
C LEU A 214 7.64 3.21 -10.32
N ASP A 215 7.59 3.82 -11.49
CA ASP A 215 7.44 5.27 -11.61
C ASP A 215 6.09 5.75 -11.05
N LYS A 216 5.00 5.02 -11.34
CA LYS A 216 3.67 5.31 -10.77
C LYS A 216 3.67 5.20 -9.25
N ILE A 217 4.25 4.14 -8.70
CA ILE A 217 4.33 3.92 -7.25
C ILE A 217 5.04 5.10 -6.58
N LYS A 218 6.15 5.56 -7.16
CA LYS A 218 6.97 6.65 -6.61
C LYS A 218 6.26 8.01 -6.58
N ILE A 219 5.31 8.26 -7.47
CA ILE A 219 4.53 9.52 -7.50
C ILE A 219 3.22 9.43 -6.71
N SER A 220 2.79 8.22 -6.34
CA SER A 220 1.58 7.98 -5.55
C SER A 220 1.86 7.90 -4.05
N PHE A 221 0.80 8.03 -3.25
CA PHE A 221 0.85 7.69 -1.83
C PHE A 221 1.10 6.17 -1.68
N PRO A 222 1.91 5.72 -0.71
CA PRO A 222 2.57 6.51 0.33
C PRO A 222 3.93 7.10 -0.09
N TYR A 223 4.56 6.59 -1.15
CA TYR A 223 5.96 6.90 -1.47
C TYR A 223 6.22 8.40 -1.70
N ASN A 224 5.28 9.10 -2.33
CA ASN A 224 5.40 10.54 -2.58
C ASN A 224 5.51 11.41 -1.31
N GLN A 225 5.26 10.85 -0.12
CA GLN A 225 5.41 11.53 1.17
C GLN A 225 6.82 11.42 1.75
N ILE A 226 7.73 10.65 1.14
CA ILE A 226 9.04 10.34 1.71
C ILE A 226 9.87 11.59 2.04
N GLU A 227 9.87 12.60 1.16
CA GLU A 227 10.61 13.84 1.37
C GLU A 227 9.95 14.72 2.45
N PHE A 228 8.62 14.78 2.47
CA PHE A 228 7.88 15.46 3.53
C PHE A 228 8.16 14.85 4.91
N LEU A 229 8.24 13.51 5.00
CA LEU A 229 8.46 12.81 6.28
C LEU A 229 9.87 12.98 6.85
N LYS A 230 10.84 13.34 6.00
CA LYS A 230 12.22 13.68 6.41
C LYS A 230 12.34 15.12 6.91
N ASP A 231 11.47 16.02 6.45
CA ASP A 231 11.47 17.42 6.86
C ASP A 231 10.69 17.63 8.16
N THR A 232 11.42 17.68 9.26
CA THR A 232 10.84 17.91 10.59
C THR A 232 10.15 19.27 10.71
N THR A 233 10.61 20.29 9.99
CA THR A 233 10.03 21.63 10.03
C THR A 233 8.71 21.65 9.26
N ALA A 234 8.64 20.99 8.10
CA ALA A 234 7.40 20.82 7.35
C ALA A 234 6.35 20.02 8.14
N ILE A 235 6.76 18.95 8.82
CA ILE A 235 5.90 18.17 9.71
C ILE A 235 5.30 19.06 10.81
N GLU A 236 6.13 19.82 11.54
CA GLU A 236 5.65 20.66 12.64
C GLU A 236 4.78 21.83 12.15
N ALA A 237 5.08 22.40 10.99
CA ALA A 237 4.22 23.39 10.34
C ALA A 237 2.85 22.79 10.01
N ARG A 238 2.81 21.59 9.43
CA ARG A 238 1.56 20.88 9.10
C ARG A 238 0.76 20.53 10.37
N LYS A 239 1.41 20.08 11.44
CA LYS A 239 0.75 19.84 12.72
C LYS A 239 0.18 21.13 13.30
N THR A 240 0.90 22.24 13.18
CA THR A 240 0.44 23.55 13.67
C THR A 240 -0.81 24.00 12.91
N GLU A 241 -0.81 23.86 11.58
CA GLU A 241 -1.98 24.12 10.73
C GLU A 241 -3.18 23.27 11.16
N LEU A 242 -3.00 21.95 11.27
CA LEU A 242 -4.06 21.03 11.68
C LEU A 242 -4.60 21.33 13.08
N ASN A 243 -3.73 21.67 14.03
CA ASN A 243 -4.16 22.08 15.36
C ASN A 243 -4.92 23.41 15.36
N GLY A 244 -4.53 24.36 14.51
CA GLY A 244 -5.29 25.60 14.28
C GLY A 244 -6.71 25.31 13.79
N LEU A 245 -6.85 24.45 12.77
CA LEU A 245 -8.15 24.00 12.26
C LEU A 245 -8.97 23.30 13.36
N LEU A 246 -8.36 22.47 14.19
CA LEU A 246 -9.05 21.83 15.31
C LEU A 246 -9.62 22.84 16.30
N VAL A 247 -8.91 23.93 16.59
CA VAL A 247 -9.42 25.00 17.48
C VAL A 247 -10.60 25.70 16.83
N GLU A 248 -10.44 26.15 15.59
CA GLU A 248 -11.50 26.83 14.83
C GLU A 248 -12.76 25.97 14.70
N TYR A 249 -12.61 24.70 14.36
CA TYR A 249 -13.73 23.78 14.21
C TYR A 249 -14.41 23.49 15.55
N LYS A 250 -13.68 23.47 16.67
CA LYS A 250 -14.30 23.32 18.00
C LYS A 250 -15.16 24.53 18.33
N GLU A 251 -14.68 25.73 18.02
CA GLU A 251 -15.43 26.97 18.21
C GLU A 251 -16.70 27.00 17.34
N PHE A 252 -16.60 26.60 16.06
CA PHE A 252 -17.77 26.49 15.20
C PHE A 252 -18.78 25.45 15.71
N TYR A 253 -18.31 24.27 16.10
CA TYR A 253 -19.18 23.23 16.64
C TYR A 253 -19.93 23.72 17.89
N ALA A 254 -19.21 24.34 18.84
CA ALA A 254 -19.81 24.93 20.05
C ALA A 254 -20.82 26.05 19.73
N TYR A 255 -20.52 26.88 18.73
CA TYR A 255 -21.45 27.90 18.24
C TYR A 255 -22.75 27.30 17.70
N TYR A 256 -22.67 26.24 16.88
CA TYR A 256 -23.86 25.54 16.37
C TYR A 256 -24.62 24.81 17.47
N GLU A 257 -23.95 24.20 18.46
CA GLU A 257 -24.63 23.60 19.63
C GLU A 257 -25.44 24.63 20.41
N LYS A 258 -24.87 25.82 20.61
CA LYS A 258 -25.56 26.92 21.29
C LYS A 258 -26.77 27.42 20.48
N GLN A 259 -26.63 27.50 19.15
CA GLN A 259 -27.75 27.87 18.27
C GLN A 259 -28.88 26.83 18.32
N LEU A 260 -28.55 25.54 18.20
CA LEU A 260 -29.53 24.47 18.27
C LEU A 260 -30.28 24.48 19.60
N SER A 261 -29.55 24.64 20.71
CA SER A 261 -30.13 24.73 22.05
C SER A 261 -31.07 25.92 22.21
N LYS A 262 -30.71 27.07 21.60
CA LYS A 262 -31.57 28.26 21.61
C LYS A 262 -32.87 28.03 20.84
N ILE A 263 -32.82 27.39 19.67
CA ILE A 263 -34.02 27.08 18.89
C ILE A 263 -34.93 26.11 19.67
N LEU A 264 -34.35 25.05 20.24
CA LEU A 264 -35.11 24.07 21.03
C LEU A 264 -35.70 24.65 22.32
N GLY A 265 -35.06 25.65 22.94
CA GLY A 265 -35.58 26.34 24.12
C GLY A 265 -36.66 27.39 23.82
N GLN A 266 -36.95 27.67 22.56
CA GLN A 266 -37.98 28.62 22.11
C GLN A 266 -39.30 27.94 21.69
N VAL A 267 -39.32 26.60 21.67
CA VAL A 267 -40.45 25.75 21.24
C VAL A 267 -41.00 25.03 22.45
#